data_AF-A0A5J5LAU2-F1
#
_entry.id   AF-A0A5J5LAU2-F1
#
_cell.length_a   1.000
_cell.length_b   1.000
_cell.length_c   1.000
_cell.angle_alpha   90.00
_cell.angle_beta   90.00
_cell.angle_gamma   90.00
#
_symmetry.space_group_name_H-M   'P 1'
#
loop_
_entity.id
_entity.type
_entity.pdbx_description
1 polymer ?
#
loop_
_entity_poly.entity_id
_entity_poly.type
_entity_poly.pdbx_seq_one_letter_code
_entity_poly.pdbx_strand_id
1 'polypeptide(L)'
;MTDGRADVSRRGFLRTAAGATAASAAAGTATAQESTEGGGGGGGPPDFGGFLDQVGNFDGSVADATGQDSATVEVGVQANGGAFGFGPPAIHVDNGATVQFEWTGNGGGHNVVSDGEGPLDSGSAVSSAGVNYEHTFEEDGIYPYVCVPHEGLGMKGAVVVGTDYPTKSSGGGGGGESAGPPEVPNSAKTLGVATSFVMVATLGLAYFFIRYGGDYETPE
;
A
#
# COMPACT_ATOMS: atom_id res chain seq x y z
N MET A 1 -5.80 14.18 -69.75
CA MET A 1 -6.38 12.93 -70.29
C MET A 1 -5.81 11.81 -69.42
N THR A 2 -6.42 11.48 -68.27
CA THR A 2 -7.38 10.35 -68.04
C THR A 2 -6.78 9.03 -68.54
N ASP A 3 -6.50 8.01 -67.74
CA ASP A 3 -7.28 7.32 -66.69
C ASP A 3 -6.34 6.73 -65.61
N GLY A 4 -6.71 6.40 -64.36
CA GLY A 4 -8.01 5.98 -63.86
C GLY A 4 -8.13 4.44 -63.87
N ARG A 5 -7.54 3.74 -62.89
CA ARG A 5 -7.90 2.35 -62.52
C ARG A 5 -7.29 1.94 -61.17
N ALA A 6 -8.07 2.14 -60.11
CA ALA A 6 -7.98 1.33 -58.90
C ALA A 6 -9.29 0.55 -58.83
N ASP A 7 -9.24 -0.69 -59.31
CA ASP A 7 -10.28 -1.69 -59.09
C ASP A 7 -10.04 -2.31 -57.70
N VAL A 8 -11.02 -2.17 -56.80
CA VAL A 8 -11.82 -3.28 -56.24
C VAL A 8 -12.77 -2.68 -55.21
N SER A 9 -14.04 -2.68 -55.59
CA SER A 9 -15.21 -2.59 -54.73
C SER A 9 -15.50 -3.95 -54.10
N ARG A 10 -15.93 -3.94 -52.82
CA ARG A 10 -16.91 -4.86 -52.19
C ARG A 10 -17.21 -4.30 -50.79
N ARG A 11 -18.24 -3.45 -50.66
CA ARG A 11 -19.54 -3.80 -50.01
C ARG A 11 -19.36 -4.50 -48.64
N GLY A 12 -19.80 -3.95 -47.52
CA GLY A 12 -20.57 -2.72 -47.34
C GLY A 12 -21.24 -2.66 -45.97
N PHE A 13 -22.12 -1.66 -45.84
CA PHE A 13 -23.23 -1.59 -44.90
C PHE A 13 -22.79 -1.42 -43.42
N LEU A 14 -22.93 -0.25 -42.78
CA LEU A 14 -24.18 0.46 -42.52
C LEU A 14 -23.92 1.93 -42.17
N ARG A 15 -24.69 2.83 -42.79
CA ARG A 15 -25.03 4.14 -42.24
C ARG A 15 -26.41 4.01 -41.61
N THR A 16 -26.62 4.54 -40.40
CA THR A 16 -27.95 4.96 -39.97
C THR A 16 -27.90 6.37 -39.38
N ALA A 17 -28.85 7.18 -39.81
CA ALA A 17 -28.93 8.61 -39.62
C ALA A 17 -28.94 9.11 -38.16
N ALA A 18 -28.48 10.36 -38.04
CA ALA A 18 -28.74 11.27 -36.95
C ALA A 18 -30.24 11.40 -36.61
N GLY A 19 -30.51 11.57 -35.32
CA GLY A 19 -31.79 12.03 -34.80
C GLY A 19 -31.56 12.93 -33.59
N ALA A 20 -31.47 14.24 -33.83
CA ALA A 20 -31.48 15.24 -32.76
C ALA A 20 -32.91 15.38 -32.21
N THR A 21 -33.09 15.17 -30.91
CA THR A 21 -34.20 15.76 -30.15
C THR A 21 -33.62 16.39 -28.89
N ALA A 22 -33.78 17.71 -28.79
CA ALA A 22 -33.51 18.48 -27.59
C ALA A 22 -34.85 18.71 -26.87
N ALA A 23 -34.94 18.37 -25.58
CA ALA A 23 -35.62 19.17 -24.57
C ALA A 23 -35.50 18.54 -23.16
N SER A 24 -34.82 19.31 -22.28
CA SER A 24 -35.10 19.56 -20.86
C SER A 24 -35.17 18.44 -19.81
N ALA A 25 -34.09 18.40 -19.01
CA ALA A 25 -34.07 18.45 -17.54
C ALA A 25 -35.07 17.64 -16.71
N ALA A 26 -34.57 16.56 -16.10
CA ALA A 26 -34.81 16.25 -14.69
C ALA A 26 -33.58 15.53 -14.13
N ALA A 27 -33.08 16.04 -13.01
CA ALA A 27 -31.93 15.52 -12.29
C ALA A 27 -32.16 14.08 -11.83
N GLY A 28 -31.19 13.23 -12.13
CA GLY A 28 -31.10 11.85 -11.70
C GLY A 28 -29.72 11.35 -12.12
N THR A 29 -28.68 11.90 -11.48
CA THR A 29 -27.30 11.46 -11.66
C THR A 29 -27.24 9.98 -11.27
N ALA A 30 -27.26 9.11 -12.27
CA ALA A 30 -26.83 7.73 -12.10
C ALA A 30 -25.37 7.79 -11.65
N THR A 31 -25.14 7.54 -10.36
CA THR A 31 -23.83 7.24 -9.83
C THR A 31 -23.34 6.00 -10.56
N ALA A 32 -22.52 6.19 -11.59
CA ALA A 32 -21.64 5.13 -12.05
C ALA A 32 -20.68 4.86 -10.89
N GLN A 33 -21.07 3.92 -10.04
CA GLN A 33 -20.16 3.28 -9.12
C GLN A 33 -19.22 2.47 -10.01
N GLU A 34 -18.06 3.03 -10.33
CA GLU A 34 -16.92 2.20 -10.68
C GLU A 34 -16.59 1.39 -9.44
N SER A 35 -17.04 0.14 -9.45
CA SER A 35 -16.42 -0.90 -8.65
C SER A 35 -15.03 -1.10 -9.26
N THR A 36 -14.02 -0.44 -8.70
CA THR A 36 -12.63 -0.85 -8.88
C THR A 36 -12.47 -2.19 -8.18
N GLU A 37 -12.81 -3.28 -8.87
CA GLU A 37 -12.27 -4.60 -8.58
C GLU A 37 -10.83 -4.64 -9.11
N GLY A 38 -9.94 -3.92 -8.43
CA GLY A 38 -8.49 -4.03 -8.54
C GLY A 38 -8.02 -5.11 -7.57
N GLY A 39 -7.45 -6.18 -8.10
CA GLY A 39 -7.10 -7.37 -7.33
C GLY A 39 -5.87 -7.18 -6.45
N GLY A 40 -6.02 -7.55 -5.17
CA GLY A 40 -5.00 -8.29 -4.42
C GLY A 40 -3.91 -7.50 -3.71
N GLY A 41 -4.10 -7.26 -2.41
CA GLY A 41 -3.02 -6.93 -1.47
C GLY A 41 -3.57 -6.72 -0.08
N GLY A 42 -3.51 -7.74 0.76
CA GLY A 42 -4.09 -7.74 2.10
C GLY A 42 -3.37 -6.82 3.07
N GLY A 43 -3.68 -5.53 3.03
CA GLY A 43 -3.29 -4.56 4.05
C GLY A 43 -4.42 -3.53 4.16
N GLY A 44 -4.85 -3.21 5.38
CA GLY A 44 -5.73 -2.06 5.59
C GLY A 44 -5.13 -0.75 5.02
N PRO A 45 -5.86 0.37 5.09
CA PRO A 45 -5.33 1.65 4.60
C PRO A 45 -3.98 1.97 5.26
N PRO A 46 -2.96 2.43 4.50
CA PRO A 46 -1.63 2.72 5.05
C PRO A 46 -1.69 3.70 6.23
N ASP A 47 -0.87 3.44 7.26
CA ASP A 47 -0.70 4.33 8.40
C ASP A 47 0.54 5.21 8.22
N PHE A 48 0.31 6.45 7.78
CA PHE A 48 1.37 7.45 7.64
C PHE A 48 1.79 8.09 8.98
N GLY A 49 1.22 7.70 10.12
CA GLY A 49 1.58 8.26 11.43
C GLY A 49 1.36 9.78 11.55
N GLY A 50 0.46 10.33 10.73
CA GLY A 50 0.20 11.78 10.64
C GLY A 50 1.20 12.58 9.79
N PHE A 51 2.17 11.93 9.14
CA PHE A 51 3.21 12.60 8.33
C PHE A 51 2.62 13.50 7.23
N LEU A 52 1.51 13.07 6.62
CA LEU A 52 0.84 13.77 5.53
C LEU A 52 -0.30 14.71 5.99
N ASP A 53 -0.57 14.83 7.29
CA ASP A 53 -1.75 15.58 7.80
C ASP A 53 -1.72 17.08 7.45
N GLN A 54 -0.53 17.62 7.19
CA GLN A 54 -0.31 19.03 6.84
C GLN A 54 -0.04 19.23 5.34
N VAL A 55 -0.16 18.18 4.53
CA VAL A 55 0.05 18.24 3.08
C VAL A 55 -1.23 18.72 2.42
N GLY A 56 -1.22 19.93 1.89
CA GLY A 56 -2.42 20.65 1.46
C GLY A 56 -3.17 20.04 0.26
N ASN A 57 -2.55 19.13 -0.49
CA ASN A 57 -3.21 18.37 -1.56
C ASN A 57 -3.48 16.89 -1.20
N PHE A 58 -3.22 16.47 0.03
CA PHE A 58 -3.55 15.12 0.50
C PHE A 58 -4.91 15.10 1.17
N ASP A 59 -5.82 14.28 0.67
CA ASP A 59 -7.20 14.14 1.16
C ASP A 59 -7.43 12.83 1.93
N GLY A 60 -6.36 12.08 2.20
CA GLY A 60 -6.41 10.75 2.81
C GLY A 60 -6.46 9.59 1.82
N SER A 61 -6.56 9.86 0.51
CA SER A 61 -6.49 8.85 -0.53
C SER A 61 -5.04 8.56 -0.97
N VAL A 62 -4.77 7.32 -1.33
CA VAL A 62 -3.50 6.87 -1.90
C VAL A 62 -3.77 6.52 -3.35
N ALA A 63 -3.02 7.12 -4.27
CA ALA A 63 -3.13 6.78 -5.68
C ALA A 63 -2.65 5.34 -5.89
N ASP A 64 -3.51 4.50 -6.46
CA ASP A 64 -3.18 3.11 -6.73
C ASP A 64 -2.44 3.00 -8.07
N ALA A 65 -1.21 2.51 -8.01
CA ALA A 65 -0.38 2.14 -9.15
C ALA A 65 0.16 0.71 -8.99
N THR A 66 -0.50 -0.12 -8.17
CA THR A 66 -0.21 -1.55 -8.10
C THR A 66 -0.51 -2.23 -9.44
N GLY A 67 0.21 -3.31 -9.74
CA GLY A 67 0.19 -3.99 -11.03
C GLY A 67 0.92 -3.26 -12.16
N GLN A 68 1.59 -2.13 -11.89
CA GLN A 68 2.36 -1.36 -12.88
C GLN A 68 3.86 -1.47 -12.59
N ASP A 69 4.68 -1.62 -13.65
CA ASP A 69 6.14 -1.66 -13.55
C ASP A 69 6.74 -0.26 -13.26
N SER A 70 5.99 0.80 -13.58
CA SER A 70 6.41 2.18 -13.30
C SER A 70 5.25 3.11 -12.99
N ALA A 71 5.56 4.16 -12.22
CA ALA A 71 4.62 5.20 -11.87
C ALA A 71 5.31 6.58 -11.85
N THR A 72 4.54 7.65 -12.02
CA THR A 72 5.06 9.03 -12.06
C THR A 72 4.55 9.84 -10.88
N VAL A 73 5.45 10.60 -10.27
CA VAL A 73 5.15 11.67 -9.30
C VAL A 73 5.66 12.99 -9.85
N GLU A 74 4.76 13.93 -10.10
CA GLU A 74 5.11 15.29 -10.49
C GLU A 74 5.67 16.06 -9.29
N VAL A 75 6.76 16.80 -9.51
CA VAL A 75 7.44 17.63 -8.51
C VAL A 75 7.16 19.11 -8.80
N GLY A 76 6.56 19.79 -7.83
CA GLY A 76 6.15 21.19 -7.95
C GLY A 76 4.73 21.38 -8.48
N VAL A 77 3.80 20.48 -8.12
CA VAL A 77 2.37 20.67 -8.38
C VAL A 77 1.76 21.68 -7.41
N GLN A 78 0.55 22.15 -7.74
CA GLN A 78 -0.14 23.11 -6.90
C GLN A 78 -0.61 22.49 -5.57
N ALA A 79 -0.02 22.90 -4.47
CA ALA A 79 -0.35 22.54 -3.09
C ALA A 79 0.24 23.55 -2.11
N ASN A 80 -0.21 23.57 -0.86
CA ASN A 80 0.45 24.35 0.20
C ASN A 80 0.58 25.86 -0.11
N GLY A 81 -0.42 26.44 -0.79
CA GLY A 81 -0.43 27.86 -1.15
C GLY A 81 0.43 28.25 -2.36
N GLY A 82 1.03 27.29 -3.06
CA GLY A 82 1.82 27.53 -4.27
C GLY A 82 2.11 26.24 -5.02
N ALA A 83 3.18 26.22 -5.83
CA ALA A 83 3.62 25.01 -6.52
C ALA A 83 4.58 24.21 -5.62
N PHE A 84 4.12 23.91 -4.40
CA PHE A 84 4.90 23.28 -3.33
C PHE A 84 4.34 21.90 -2.97
N GLY A 85 3.92 21.12 -3.96
CA GLY A 85 3.37 19.79 -3.78
C GLY A 85 4.08 18.73 -4.61
N PHE A 86 3.91 17.48 -4.17
CA PHE A 86 4.11 16.29 -4.98
C PHE A 86 2.74 15.78 -5.48
N GLY A 87 2.68 15.33 -6.74
CA GLY A 87 1.45 14.91 -7.39
C GLY A 87 1.58 13.53 -8.04
N PRO A 88 0.91 12.48 -7.55
CA PRO A 88 0.10 12.44 -6.32
C PRO A 88 0.97 12.59 -5.05
N PRO A 89 0.40 13.06 -3.93
CA PRO A 89 1.12 13.18 -2.66
C PRO A 89 1.34 11.82 -1.96
N ALA A 90 0.55 10.81 -2.29
CA ALA A 90 0.74 9.43 -1.84
C ALA A 90 0.44 8.46 -2.99
N ILE A 91 1.30 7.47 -3.19
CA ILE A 91 1.14 6.46 -4.24
C ILE A 91 1.48 5.07 -3.72
N HIS A 92 0.75 4.05 -4.15
CA HIS A 92 0.98 2.64 -3.81
C HIS A 92 1.45 1.88 -5.06
N VAL A 93 2.60 1.22 -4.95
CA VAL A 93 3.22 0.42 -6.02
C VAL A 93 3.59 -0.97 -5.51
N ASP A 94 3.82 -1.90 -6.43
CA ASP A 94 4.37 -3.22 -6.10
C ASP A 94 5.89 -3.14 -5.86
N ASN A 95 6.43 -4.16 -5.20
CA ASN A 95 7.87 -4.37 -5.15
C ASN A 95 8.46 -4.49 -6.56
N GLY A 96 9.62 -3.89 -6.76
CA GLY A 96 10.31 -3.80 -8.06
C GLY A 96 9.77 -2.71 -8.99
N ALA A 97 8.70 -2.00 -8.61
CA ALA A 97 8.20 -0.89 -9.40
C ALA A 97 9.14 0.33 -9.32
N THR A 98 9.26 1.04 -10.44
CA THR A 98 10.06 2.27 -10.52
C THR A 98 9.19 3.51 -10.44
N VAL A 99 9.44 4.37 -9.45
CA VAL A 99 8.80 5.69 -9.36
C VAL A 99 9.70 6.72 -10.02
N GLN A 100 9.18 7.39 -11.04
CA GLN A 100 9.82 8.52 -11.69
C GLN A 100 9.26 9.84 -11.15
N PHE A 101 10.15 10.67 -10.61
CA PHE A 101 9.86 12.02 -10.18
C PHE A 101 10.13 12.99 -11.33
N GLU A 102 9.11 13.67 -11.84
CA GLU A 102 9.20 14.59 -12.98
C GLU A 102 9.02 16.04 -12.54
N TRP A 103 10.01 16.91 -12.79
CA TRP A 103 9.91 18.31 -12.41
C TRP A 103 9.03 19.08 -13.39
N THR A 104 8.02 19.75 -12.83
CA THR A 104 7.14 20.65 -13.58
C THR A 104 7.79 22.01 -13.90
N GLY A 105 8.87 22.36 -13.18
CA GLY A 105 9.53 23.66 -13.25
C GLY A 105 8.79 24.81 -12.55
N ASN A 106 7.69 24.52 -11.84
CA ASN A 106 6.92 25.53 -11.09
C ASN A 106 7.40 25.61 -9.64
N GLY A 107 7.18 26.75 -8.97
CA GLY A 107 7.36 26.84 -7.52
C GLY A 107 8.81 26.99 -7.03
N GLY A 108 9.76 27.25 -7.94
CA GLY A 108 11.17 27.41 -7.59
C GLY A 108 11.92 26.09 -7.58
N GLY A 109 12.96 25.98 -6.75
CA GLY A 109 13.81 24.79 -6.70
C GLY A 109 13.23 23.71 -5.81
N HIS A 110 13.11 22.49 -6.33
CA HIS A 110 12.62 21.32 -5.58
C HIS A 110 13.61 20.17 -5.57
N ASN A 111 13.58 19.35 -4.53
CA ASN A 111 14.26 18.06 -4.47
C ASN A 111 13.33 16.98 -3.88
N VAL A 112 13.78 15.73 -3.98
CA VAL A 112 13.13 14.55 -3.41
C VAL A 112 14.17 13.87 -2.51
N VAL A 113 13.95 13.94 -1.21
CA VAL A 113 14.87 13.38 -0.21
C VAL A 113 14.06 12.59 0.80
N SER A 114 14.55 11.42 1.20
CA SER A 114 13.91 10.61 2.24
C SER A 114 13.75 11.40 3.54
N ASP A 115 12.61 11.24 4.21
CA ASP A 115 12.46 11.73 5.58
C ASP A 115 13.19 10.78 6.54
N GLY A 116 14.38 11.16 6.97
CA GLY A 116 15.26 10.32 7.79
C GLY A 116 16.13 9.38 6.96
N GLU A 117 16.30 8.14 7.42
CA GLU A 117 17.04 7.13 6.68
C GLU A 117 16.16 6.56 5.56
N GLY A 118 16.66 6.59 4.32
CA GLY A 118 15.93 6.04 3.19
C GLY A 118 16.72 6.14 1.87
N PRO A 119 16.19 5.56 0.80
CA PRO A 119 16.94 5.39 -0.44
C PRO A 119 16.86 6.60 -1.39
N LEU A 120 15.96 7.56 -1.12
CA LEU A 120 15.73 8.72 -1.96
C LEU A 120 16.68 9.86 -1.61
N ASP A 121 17.44 10.30 -2.61
CA ASP A 121 18.24 11.51 -2.62
C ASP A 121 18.42 11.99 -4.07
N SER A 122 17.58 12.93 -4.50
CA SER A 122 17.72 13.57 -5.82
C SER A 122 18.82 14.65 -5.86
N GLY A 123 19.53 14.88 -4.74
CA GLY A 123 20.53 15.90 -4.57
C GLY A 123 19.97 17.31 -4.32
N SER A 124 20.72 18.31 -4.79
CA SER A 124 20.38 19.73 -4.65
C SER A 124 19.06 20.08 -5.35
N ALA A 125 18.35 21.07 -4.81
CA ALA A 125 17.10 21.54 -5.38
C ALA A 125 17.25 22.12 -6.79
N VAL A 126 16.36 21.72 -7.70
CA VAL A 126 16.37 22.11 -9.12
C VAL A 126 15.04 22.78 -9.49
N SER A 127 15.09 23.87 -10.26
CA SER A 127 13.91 24.66 -10.65
C SER A 127 13.50 24.49 -12.12
N SER A 128 14.26 23.73 -12.90
CA SER A 128 14.00 23.52 -14.32
C SER A 128 12.99 22.40 -14.53
N ALA A 129 12.10 22.55 -15.51
CA ALA A 129 11.23 21.46 -15.95
C ALA A 129 12.01 20.39 -16.73
N GLY A 130 11.45 19.18 -16.82
CA GLY A 130 12.01 18.06 -17.61
C GLY A 130 13.24 17.41 -16.98
N VAL A 131 13.52 17.70 -15.72
CA VAL A 131 14.46 16.95 -14.88
C VAL A 131 13.71 15.75 -14.33
N ASN A 132 14.35 14.58 -14.39
CA ASN A 132 13.79 13.34 -13.88
C ASN A 132 14.74 12.73 -12.86
N TYR A 133 14.16 12.17 -11.79
CA TYR A 133 14.84 11.33 -10.82
C TYR A 133 14.05 10.03 -10.68
N GLU A 134 14.71 8.89 -10.70
CA GLU A 134 14.06 7.59 -10.66
C GLU A 134 14.57 6.77 -9.49
N HIS A 135 13.67 6.03 -8.87
CA HIS A 135 14.02 5.04 -7.86
C HIS A 135 13.15 3.79 -7.99
N THR A 136 13.78 2.62 -7.97
CA THR A 136 13.12 1.32 -7.93
C THR A 136 13.03 0.84 -6.49
N PHE A 137 11.80 0.59 -6.01
CA PHE A 137 11.56 0.17 -4.64
C PHE A 137 11.44 -1.35 -4.56
N GLU A 138 12.39 -2.01 -3.91
CA GLU A 138 12.44 -3.48 -3.83
C GLU A 138 11.75 -4.04 -2.57
N GLU A 139 11.77 -3.31 -1.47
CA GLU A 139 11.33 -3.79 -0.15
C GLU A 139 9.96 -3.21 0.21
N ASP A 140 9.14 -4.00 0.92
CA ASP A 140 7.84 -3.54 1.40
C ASP A 140 8.01 -2.42 2.43
N GLY A 141 7.04 -1.49 2.46
CA GLY A 141 6.99 -0.47 3.50
C GLY A 141 6.38 0.84 3.04
N ILE A 142 6.52 1.85 3.90
CA ILE A 142 6.15 3.24 3.62
C ILE A 142 7.42 4.06 3.59
N TYR A 143 7.65 4.74 2.47
CA TYR A 143 8.81 5.57 2.20
C TYR A 143 8.39 7.04 2.19
N PRO A 144 8.42 7.73 3.35
CA PRO A 144 8.17 9.16 3.41
C PRO A 144 9.32 9.94 2.81
N TYR A 145 9.00 11.02 2.09
CA TYR A 145 9.99 11.91 1.50
C TYR A 145 9.52 13.36 1.52
N VAL A 146 10.49 14.26 1.42
CA VAL A 146 10.30 15.71 1.51
C VAL A 146 11.05 16.43 0.41
N CYS A 147 10.57 17.63 0.09
CA CYS A 147 11.39 18.64 -0.57
C CYS A 147 12.02 19.51 0.51
N VAL A 148 13.32 19.35 0.76
CA VAL A 148 14.07 20.03 1.83
C VAL A 148 13.81 21.55 1.92
N PRO A 149 13.88 22.35 0.84
CA PRO A 149 13.63 23.80 0.95
C PRO A 149 12.17 24.16 1.26
N HIS A 150 11.22 23.23 1.10
CA HIS A 150 9.78 23.46 1.24
C HIS A 150 9.12 22.52 2.26
N GLU A 151 9.91 21.80 3.06
CA GLU A 151 9.41 20.85 4.06
C GLU A 151 8.51 21.56 5.09
N GLY A 152 8.94 22.72 5.58
CA GLY A 152 8.18 23.54 6.52
C GLY A 152 6.90 24.15 5.93
N LEU A 153 6.72 24.11 4.61
CA LEU A 153 5.48 24.48 3.93
C LEU A 153 4.55 23.27 3.72
N GLY A 154 4.98 22.06 4.06
CA GLY A 154 4.21 20.83 3.86
C GLY A 154 4.46 20.14 2.52
N MET A 155 5.57 20.43 1.83
CA MET A 155 5.94 19.69 0.62
C MET A 155 6.54 18.32 1.00
N LYS A 156 5.62 17.39 1.28
CA LYS A 156 5.90 16.02 1.72
C LYS A 156 5.08 15.05 0.89
N GLY A 157 5.60 13.84 0.71
CA GLY A 157 4.90 12.76 0.04
C GLY A 157 5.31 11.39 0.58
N ALA A 158 4.61 10.34 0.15
CA ALA A 158 4.94 8.98 0.52
C ALA A 158 4.75 7.99 -0.63
N VAL A 159 5.66 7.03 -0.75
CA VAL A 159 5.48 5.83 -1.58
C VAL A 159 5.16 4.67 -0.64
N VAL A 160 4.07 3.97 -0.88
CA VAL A 160 3.71 2.71 -0.23
C VAL A 160 4.11 1.59 -1.18
N VAL A 161 4.82 0.58 -0.67
CA VAL A 161 5.40 -0.50 -1.49
C VAL A 161 4.96 -1.85 -0.94
N GLY A 162 4.53 -2.72 -1.84
CA GLY A 162 4.24 -4.11 -1.54
C GLY A 162 2.94 -4.28 -0.74
N THR A 163 2.92 -5.24 0.17
CA THR A 163 1.72 -5.60 0.96
C THR A 163 1.96 -5.63 2.47
N ASP A 164 3.23 -5.67 2.90
CA ASP A 164 3.64 -5.64 4.30
C ASP A 164 4.07 -4.24 4.73
N TYR A 165 3.11 -3.41 5.13
CA TYR A 165 3.35 -2.06 5.61
C TYR A 165 2.45 -1.73 6.81
N PRO A 166 2.81 -0.72 7.64
CA PRO A 166 1.94 -0.26 8.72
C PRO A 166 0.56 0.16 8.20
N THR A 167 -0.51 -0.35 8.81
CA THR A 167 -1.88 -0.04 8.41
C THR A 167 -2.68 0.54 9.57
N LYS A 168 -3.60 1.46 9.25
CA LYS A 168 -4.51 1.99 10.26
C LYS A 168 -5.42 0.86 10.69
N SER A 169 -5.47 0.58 11.99
CA SER A 169 -6.44 -0.36 12.53
C SER A 169 -7.84 0.17 12.28
N SER A 170 -8.55 -0.41 11.30
CA SER A 170 -10.00 -0.24 11.24
C SER A 170 -10.53 -0.91 12.50
N GLY A 171 -11.06 -0.14 13.46
CA GLY A 171 -11.57 -0.66 14.73
C GLY A 171 -12.62 -1.75 14.52
N GLY A 172 -12.16 -3.00 14.40
CA GLY A 172 -12.91 -4.22 14.50
C GLY A 172 -12.56 -4.82 15.85
N GLY A 173 -13.44 -4.65 16.83
CA GLY A 173 -13.24 -5.22 18.16
C GLY A 173 -13.05 -6.74 18.08
N GLY A 174 -11.94 -7.22 18.62
CA GLY A 174 -11.69 -8.65 18.75
C GLY A 174 -10.38 -8.96 19.46
N GLY A 175 -10.39 -8.92 20.81
CA GLY A 175 -9.34 -9.44 21.71
C GLY A 175 -8.04 -8.65 21.66
N GLY A 176 -7.37 -8.31 22.77
CA GLY A 176 -6.53 -9.27 23.48
C GLY A 176 -5.65 -10.04 22.49
N GLU A 177 -4.33 -9.95 22.44
CA GLU A 177 -3.41 -10.03 23.57
C GLU A 177 -2.03 -9.47 23.17
N SER A 178 -1.37 -8.87 24.16
CA SER A 178 -0.02 -8.34 24.10
C SER A 178 1.03 -9.43 23.85
N ALA A 179 1.98 -9.14 22.95
CA ALA A 179 3.36 -9.63 22.88
C ALA A 179 3.62 -11.15 23.07
N GLY A 180 3.95 -11.86 21.98
CA GLY A 180 4.53 -13.20 22.02
C GLY A 180 5.34 -13.55 20.75
N PRO A 181 6.40 -14.37 20.86
CA PRO A 181 7.34 -14.73 19.76
C PRO A 181 6.66 -15.56 18.64
N PRO A 182 7.31 -15.74 17.47
CA PRO A 182 6.65 -16.20 16.24
C PRO A 182 5.91 -17.54 16.38
N GLU A 183 4.71 -17.60 15.79
CA GLU A 183 3.84 -18.77 15.85
C GLU A 183 4.40 -19.95 15.04
N VAL A 184 4.61 -21.08 15.71
CA VAL A 184 4.90 -22.36 15.05
C VAL A 184 3.61 -23.07 14.61
N PRO A 185 3.61 -23.82 13.48
CA PRO A 185 2.44 -24.51 12.96
C PRO A 185 1.79 -25.49 13.97
N ASN A 186 0.46 -25.57 13.94
CA ASN A 186 -0.38 -26.28 14.92
C ASN A 186 -0.07 -27.78 15.13
N SER A 187 0.73 -28.42 14.29
CA SER A 187 1.21 -29.80 14.49
C SER A 187 2.27 -29.91 15.61
N ALA A 188 2.97 -28.82 15.94
CA ALA A 188 3.98 -28.79 16.99
C ALA A 188 3.39 -28.62 18.40
N LYS A 189 2.18 -28.05 18.52
CA LYS A 189 1.52 -27.78 19.82
C LYS A 189 1.06 -29.06 20.54
N THR A 190 0.74 -30.13 19.80
CA THR A 190 0.24 -31.38 20.39
C THR A 190 1.36 -32.29 20.93
N LEU A 191 2.61 -32.14 20.47
CA LEU A 191 3.75 -32.96 20.91
C LEU A 191 4.29 -32.56 22.30
N GLY A 192 4.15 -31.29 22.71
CA GLY A 192 4.59 -30.82 24.03
C GLY A 192 3.67 -31.23 25.20
N VAL A 193 2.37 -31.34 24.94
CA VAL A 193 1.38 -31.69 25.97
C VAL A 193 1.45 -33.19 26.33
N ALA A 194 1.73 -34.06 25.36
CA ALA A 194 1.77 -35.50 25.59
C ALA A 194 2.96 -35.95 26.47
N THR A 195 4.14 -35.33 26.32
CA THR A 195 5.34 -35.72 27.09
C THR A 195 5.31 -35.25 28.53
N SER A 196 4.69 -34.09 28.78
CA SER A 196 4.53 -33.51 30.12
C SER A 196 3.62 -34.35 31.02
N PHE A 197 2.50 -34.84 30.47
CA PHE A 197 1.52 -35.62 31.25
C PHE A 197 2.07 -37.00 31.66
N VAL A 198 2.89 -37.63 30.82
CA VAL A 198 3.51 -38.94 31.11
C VAL A 198 4.56 -38.83 32.21
N MET A 199 5.37 -37.76 32.23
CA MET A 199 6.36 -37.54 33.31
C MET A 199 5.70 -37.21 34.66
N VAL A 200 4.62 -36.43 34.67
CA VAL A 200 3.90 -36.13 35.92
C VAL A 200 3.17 -37.36 36.45
N ALA A 201 2.56 -38.18 35.57
CA ALA A 201 1.87 -39.40 35.99
C ALA A 201 2.82 -40.45 36.58
N THR A 202 4.00 -40.62 36.00
CA THR A 202 5.00 -41.59 36.48
C THR A 202 5.61 -41.17 37.82
N LEU A 203 5.95 -39.88 37.99
CA LEU A 203 6.43 -39.35 39.27
C LEU A 203 5.34 -39.35 40.35
N GLY A 204 4.09 -39.05 39.96
CA GLY A 204 2.93 -39.09 40.87
C GLY A 204 2.63 -40.50 41.38
N LEU A 205 2.69 -41.51 40.49
CA LEU A 205 2.48 -42.91 40.87
C LEU A 205 3.61 -43.41 41.80
N ALA A 206 4.86 -43.06 41.52
CA ALA A 206 6.00 -43.38 42.38
C ALA A 206 5.85 -42.73 43.77
N TYR A 207 5.45 -41.46 43.83
CA TYR A 207 5.16 -40.79 45.10
C TYR A 207 4.02 -41.47 45.87
N PHE A 208 2.95 -41.89 45.19
CA PHE A 208 1.83 -42.57 45.82
C PHE A 208 2.26 -43.89 46.48
N PHE A 209 3.06 -44.72 45.81
CA PHE A 209 3.57 -45.96 46.40
C PHE A 209 4.53 -45.71 47.57
N ILE A 210 5.37 -44.68 47.50
CA ILE A 210 6.26 -44.30 48.61
C ILE A 210 5.45 -43.77 49.81
N ARG A 211 4.36 -43.03 49.55
CA ARG A 211 3.58 -42.35 50.60
C ARG A 211 2.50 -43.25 51.23
N TYR A 212 1.93 -44.18 50.46
CA TYR A 212 0.75 -44.96 50.85
C TYR A 212 0.86 -46.47 50.58
N GLY A 213 1.97 -46.95 50.00
CA GLY A 213 2.14 -48.36 49.58
C GLY A 213 3.03 -49.21 50.49
N GLY A 214 3.37 -48.73 51.69
CA GLY A 214 4.12 -49.50 52.70
C GLY A 214 3.18 -49.96 53.81
N ASP A 215 3.24 -51.26 54.10
CA ASP A 215 2.71 -51.93 55.30
C ASP A 215 1.33 -52.59 55.14
N TYR A 216 1.26 -53.63 54.30
CA TYR A 216 0.28 -54.70 54.48
C TYR A 216 0.87 -55.75 55.44
N GLU A 217 0.99 -55.41 56.73
CA GLU A 217 1.24 -56.42 57.75
C GLU A 217 0.01 -57.34 57.85
N THR A 218 0.22 -58.63 57.59
CA THR A 218 -0.76 -59.67 57.89
C THR A 218 -0.71 -59.96 59.39
N PRO A 219 -1.81 -59.82 60.16
CA PRO A 219 -1.84 -60.30 61.53
C PRO A 219 -1.79 -61.84 61.54
N GLU A 220 -0.89 -62.42 62.34
CA GLU A 220 -0.93 -63.85 62.73
C GLU A 220 -2.05 -64.13 63.74
#